data_AF-A0A1D6H7Y5-F1
#
_entry.id   AF-A0A1D6H7Y5-F1
#
_cell.length_a   1.000
_cell.length_b   1.000
_cell.length_c   1.000
_cell.angle_alpha   90.00
_cell.angle_beta   90.00
_cell.angle_gamma   90.00
#
_symmetry.space_group_name_H-M   'P 1'
#
loop_
_entity.id
_entity.type
_entity.pdbx_description
1 polymer ?
#
loop_
_entity_poly.entity_id
_entity_poly.type
_entity_poly.pdbx_seq_one_letter_code
_entity_poly.pdbx_strand_id
1 'polypeptide(L)'
;MAKPKPSSAGAKPTAAAPPVTVHSALVTYTSMLALLSLCPPFVILLWYTMVHADGSVVRTYEHLRDHGVLEGLKAIWPMPTLVAWKIIFGFGLFEAVLQLLLPGKRFEGPISPAGNVPVYKANGLQAYAVTLITYLGLWWFGIFNPAIVYDHLGEIYSALVFGSFVFCIFLYIKGHVFPSSSDSGSSGNVIIDFYWGMELYPRIGKYFDIKVFTNCRFGMMSWAVLAVTYCIKQVRIL
;
A
#
# COMPACT_ATOMS: atom_id res chain seq x y z
N MET A 1 -18.50 -56.46 -37.02
CA MET A 1 -17.66 -55.50 -37.76
C MET A 1 -17.60 -54.19 -36.99
N ALA A 2 -16.54 -53.96 -36.21
CA ALA A 2 -16.31 -52.72 -35.47
C ALA A 2 -15.29 -51.86 -36.22
N LYS A 3 -15.63 -50.61 -36.56
CA LYS A 3 -14.69 -49.65 -37.16
C LYS A 3 -13.74 -49.11 -36.07
N PRO A 4 -12.43 -48.96 -36.33
CA PRO A 4 -11.50 -48.41 -35.36
C PRO A 4 -11.65 -46.88 -35.25
N LYS A 5 -11.51 -46.39 -34.02
CA LYS A 5 -11.59 -44.96 -33.63
C LYS A 5 -10.26 -44.27 -34.02
N PRO A 6 -10.26 -43.11 -34.69
CA PRO A 6 -9.02 -42.45 -35.08
C PRO A 6 -8.29 -41.86 -33.86
N SER A 7 -6.98 -42.09 -33.84
CA SER A 7 -6.01 -41.61 -32.86
C SER A 7 -5.96 -40.07 -32.83
N SER A 8 -6.15 -39.46 -31.66
CA SER A 8 -5.94 -38.02 -31.47
C SER A 8 -4.43 -37.73 -31.41
N ALA A 9 -3.88 -37.31 -32.54
CA ALA A 9 -2.52 -36.77 -32.63
C ALA A 9 -2.39 -35.53 -31.74
N GLY A 10 -1.26 -35.43 -31.05
CA GLY A 10 -0.95 -34.36 -30.09
C GLY A 10 -1.06 -32.96 -30.70
N ALA A 11 -1.91 -32.14 -30.10
CA ALA A 11 -1.95 -30.70 -30.37
C ALA A 11 -0.68 -30.06 -29.77
N LYS A 12 0.17 -29.50 -30.65
CA LYS A 12 1.24 -28.58 -30.23
C LYS A 12 0.62 -27.39 -29.48
N PRO A 13 1.26 -26.87 -28.41
CA PRO A 13 0.82 -25.63 -27.80
C PRO A 13 0.96 -24.52 -28.85
N THR A 14 -0.16 -23.94 -29.26
CA THR A 14 -0.21 -22.73 -30.06
C THR A 14 0.43 -21.61 -29.25
N ALA A 15 1.43 -20.94 -29.84
CA ALA A 15 2.06 -19.76 -29.25
C ALA A 15 0.95 -18.75 -28.90
N ALA A 16 0.88 -18.36 -27.63
CA ALA A 16 -0.08 -17.38 -27.16
C ALA A 16 0.10 -16.09 -27.96
N ALA A 17 -0.98 -15.57 -28.53
CA ALA A 17 -0.97 -14.30 -29.24
C ALA A 17 -0.40 -13.20 -28.31
N PRO A 18 0.37 -12.24 -28.86
CA PRO A 18 0.90 -11.15 -28.05
C PRO A 18 -0.26 -10.45 -27.33
N PRO A 19 -0.10 -10.11 -26.04
CA PRO A 19 -1.15 -9.49 -25.27
C PRO A 19 -1.59 -8.21 -25.97
N VAL A 20 -2.88 -8.14 -26.34
CA VAL A 20 -3.46 -6.98 -27.00
C VAL A 20 -3.51 -5.85 -25.96
N THR A 21 -2.59 -4.90 -26.06
CA THR A 21 -2.63 -3.70 -25.23
C THR A 21 -3.75 -2.79 -25.73
N VAL A 22 -4.71 -2.46 -24.86
CA VAL A 22 -5.87 -1.60 -25.19
C VAL A 22 -5.42 -0.20 -25.65
N HIS A 23 -4.28 0.26 -25.15
CA HIS A 23 -3.63 1.51 -25.54
C HIS A 23 -2.23 1.25 -26.10
N SER A 24 -1.66 2.25 -26.78
CA SER A 24 -0.27 2.16 -27.24
C SER A 24 0.69 1.97 -26.05
N ALA A 25 1.79 1.26 -26.30
CA ALA A 25 2.81 1.02 -25.28
C ALA A 25 3.35 2.33 -24.68
N LEU A 26 3.53 3.37 -25.51
CA LEU A 26 3.96 4.69 -25.07
C LEU A 26 3.01 5.29 -24.03
N VAL A 27 1.70 5.27 -24.28
CA VAL A 27 0.70 5.81 -23.35
C VAL A 27 0.74 5.04 -22.03
N THR A 28 0.86 3.70 -22.11
CA THR A 28 0.92 2.83 -20.93
C THR A 28 2.12 3.16 -20.04
N TYR A 29 3.34 3.17 -20.60
CA TYR A 29 4.56 3.45 -19.84
C TYR A 29 4.60 4.87 -19.30
N THR A 30 4.20 5.85 -20.13
CA THR A 30 4.15 7.25 -19.71
C THR A 30 3.18 7.42 -18.53
N SER A 31 2.02 6.77 -18.57
CA SER A 31 1.04 6.84 -17.49
C SER A 31 1.56 6.20 -16.20
N MET A 32 2.18 5.03 -16.28
CA MET A 32 2.76 4.34 -15.11
C MET A 32 3.86 5.18 -14.45
N LEU A 33 4.80 5.70 -15.25
CA LEU A 33 5.89 6.54 -14.75
C LEU A 33 5.38 7.88 -14.21
N ALA A 34 4.39 8.48 -14.85
CA ALA A 34 3.74 9.69 -14.36
C ALA A 34 3.09 9.45 -12.99
N LEU A 35 2.33 8.37 -12.81
CA LEU A 35 1.71 8.07 -11.52
C LEU A 35 2.76 7.78 -10.43
N LEU A 36 3.81 7.02 -10.74
CA LEU A 36 4.89 6.73 -9.78
C LEU A 36 5.66 7.99 -9.36
N SER A 37 5.88 8.93 -10.28
CA SER A 37 6.67 10.14 -10.02
C SER A 37 5.85 11.30 -9.46
N LEU A 38 4.57 11.45 -9.84
CA LEU A 38 3.75 12.60 -9.47
C LEU A 38 2.92 12.38 -8.21
N CYS A 39 2.50 11.15 -7.91
CA CYS A 39 1.70 10.88 -6.71
C CYS A 39 2.43 11.24 -5.40
N PRO A 40 3.72 10.89 -5.20
CA PRO A 40 4.43 11.25 -3.98
C PRO A 40 4.55 12.77 -3.73
N PRO A 41 5.05 13.61 -4.67
CA PRO A 41 5.09 15.06 -4.45
C PRO A 41 3.70 15.67 -4.33
N PHE A 42 2.68 15.11 -4.98
CA PHE A 42 1.31 15.58 -4.82
C PHE A 42 0.79 15.40 -3.39
N VAL A 43 1.05 14.26 -2.74
CA VAL A 43 0.66 14.04 -1.33
C VAL A 43 1.38 15.01 -0.39
N ILE A 44 2.68 15.24 -0.60
CA ILE A 44 3.45 16.21 0.19
C ILE A 44 2.93 17.63 -0.02
N LEU A 45 2.58 18.00 -1.26
CA LEU A 45 2.01 19.29 -1.60
C LEU A 45 0.65 19.50 -0.92
N LEU A 46 -0.21 18.47 -0.91
CA LEU A 46 -1.50 18.53 -0.20
C LEU A 46 -1.30 18.73 1.30
N TRP A 47 -0.38 17.99 1.91
CA TRP A 47 -0.05 18.18 3.33
C TRP A 47 0.47 19.59 3.60
N TYR A 48 1.42 20.09 2.81
CA TYR A 48 1.96 21.44 2.95
C TYR A 48 0.87 22.50 2.80
N THR A 49 -0.02 22.35 1.81
CA THR A 49 -1.13 23.26 1.57
C THR A 49 -2.01 23.36 2.82
N MET A 50 -2.38 22.21 3.41
CA MET A 50 -3.28 22.16 4.55
C MET A 50 -2.64 22.66 5.85
N VAL A 51 -1.36 22.36 6.07
CA VAL A 51 -0.69 22.62 7.36
C VAL A 51 0.06 23.96 7.38
N HIS A 52 0.71 24.34 6.28
CA HIS A 52 1.58 25.51 6.22
C HIS A 52 1.01 26.66 5.40
N ALA A 53 0.03 26.41 4.54
CA ALA A 53 -0.62 27.44 3.72
C ALA A 53 -2.08 27.74 4.14
N ASP A 54 -2.50 27.30 5.32
CA ASP A 54 -3.88 27.45 5.84
C ASP A 54 -4.96 26.91 4.89
N GLY A 55 -4.64 25.86 4.11
CA GLY A 55 -5.53 25.32 3.08
C GLY A 55 -5.60 26.16 1.79
N SER A 56 -4.80 27.23 1.66
CA SER A 56 -4.80 28.08 0.48
C SER A 56 -3.94 27.50 -0.65
N VAL A 57 -4.61 27.07 -1.72
CA VAL A 57 -3.96 26.64 -2.96
C VAL A 57 -3.20 27.80 -3.62
N VAL A 58 -3.70 29.03 -3.47
CA VAL A 58 -3.06 30.24 -4.03
C VAL A 58 -1.68 30.46 -3.40
N ARG A 59 -1.59 30.43 -2.06
CA ARG A 59 -0.32 30.59 -1.35
C ARG A 59 0.68 29.49 -1.71
N THR A 60 0.19 28.26 -1.90
CA THR A 60 1.03 27.13 -2.32
C THR A 60 1.56 27.33 -3.74
N TYR A 61 0.72 27.83 -4.66
CA TYR A 61 1.14 28.19 -6.01
C TYR A 61 2.16 29.34 -6.01
N GLU A 62 1.93 30.39 -5.23
CA GLU A 62 2.87 31.50 -5.05
C GLU A 62 4.23 31.00 -4.57
N HIS A 63 4.25 30.13 -3.56
CA HIS A 63 5.48 29.49 -3.08
C HIS A 63 6.24 28.75 -4.19
N LEU A 64 5.55 27.91 -4.96
CA LEU A 64 6.15 27.15 -6.08
C LEU A 64 6.60 28.06 -7.22
N ARG A 65 5.88 29.15 -7.49
CA ARG A 65 6.25 30.12 -8.52
C ARG A 65 7.52 30.87 -8.13
N ASP A 66 7.60 31.31 -6.87
CA ASP A 66 8.67 32.17 -6.39
C ASP A 66 9.99 31.41 -6.20
N HIS A 67 9.94 30.13 -5.78
CA HIS A 67 11.12 29.27 -5.62
C HIS A 67 11.42 28.39 -6.84
N GLY A 68 10.51 28.36 -7.82
CA GLY A 68 10.51 27.38 -8.90
C GLY A 68 9.97 26.02 -8.46
N VAL A 69 9.33 25.28 -9.38
CA VAL A 69 8.57 24.06 -9.06
C VAL A 69 9.43 22.99 -8.38
N LEU A 70 10.63 22.71 -8.91
CA LEU A 70 11.48 21.65 -8.38
C LEU A 70 12.07 21.99 -7.01
N GLU A 71 12.63 23.20 -6.86
CA GLU A 71 13.25 23.62 -5.61
C GLU A 71 12.21 23.91 -4.53
N GLY A 72 11.04 24.45 -4.90
CA GLY A 72 9.89 24.57 -4.01
C GLY A 72 9.40 23.21 -3.50
N LEU A 73 9.25 22.21 -4.38
CA LEU A 73 8.87 20.85 -3.97
C LEU A 73 9.90 20.20 -3.05
N LYS A 74 11.20 20.41 -3.29
CA LYS A 74 12.26 19.93 -2.39
C LYS A 74 12.23 20.63 -1.04
N ALA A 75 12.00 21.95 -1.04
CA ALA A 75 11.99 22.76 0.18
C ALA A 75 10.86 22.36 1.14
N ILE A 76 9.71 21.95 0.62
CA ILE A 76 8.57 21.51 1.44
C ILE A 76 8.66 20.04 1.86
N TRP A 77 9.60 19.26 1.33
CA TRP A 77 9.67 17.82 1.56
C TRP A 77 10.28 17.50 2.93
N PRO A 78 9.51 16.99 3.91
CA PRO A 78 10.03 16.71 5.24
C PRO A 78 11.00 15.54 5.19
N MET A 79 12.09 15.60 5.94
CA MET A 79 13.00 14.46 6.05
C MET A 79 12.39 13.37 6.93
N PRO A 80 12.44 12.08 6.53
CA PRO A 80 12.02 10.98 7.38
C PRO A 80 12.83 10.97 8.69
N THR A 81 12.15 10.94 9.83
CA THR A 81 12.80 10.88 11.15
C THR A 81 12.68 9.51 11.79
N LEU A 82 13.52 9.25 12.78
CA LEU A 82 13.42 8.04 13.60
C LEU A 82 12.09 7.97 14.36
N VAL A 83 11.48 9.10 14.70
CA VAL A 83 10.17 9.16 15.37
C VAL A 83 9.08 8.66 14.42
N ALA A 84 9.05 9.18 13.18
CA ALA A 84 8.12 8.73 12.15
C ALA A 84 8.24 7.23 11.90
N TRP A 85 9.46 6.70 11.75
CA TRP A 85 9.68 5.26 11.59
C TRP A 85 9.20 4.45 12.79
N LYS A 86 9.45 4.89 14.02
CA LYS A 86 8.95 4.22 15.24
C LYS A 86 7.42 4.17 15.26
N ILE A 87 6.74 5.25 14.87
CA ILE A 87 5.27 5.30 14.81
C ILE A 87 4.77 4.31 13.75
N ILE A 88 5.33 4.35 12.54
CA ILE A 88 4.96 3.47 11.41
C ILE A 88 5.16 1.99 11.78
N PHE A 89 6.36 1.62 12.28
CA PHE A 89 6.66 0.24 12.63
C PHE A 89 5.92 -0.23 13.88
N GLY A 90 5.74 0.64 14.88
CA GLY A 90 4.96 0.31 16.07
C GLY A 90 3.51 0.01 15.73
N PHE A 91 2.88 0.88 14.92
CA PHE A 91 1.52 0.66 14.45
C PHE A 91 1.41 -0.56 13.52
N GLY A 92 2.33 -0.69 12.56
CA GLY A 92 2.36 -1.81 11.64
C GLY A 92 2.57 -3.16 12.34
N LEU A 93 3.43 -3.21 13.35
CA LEU A 93 3.63 -4.41 14.16
C LEU A 93 2.38 -4.75 14.96
N PHE A 94 1.75 -3.76 15.58
CA PHE A 94 0.49 -3.96 16.31
C PHE A 94 -0.59 -4.55 15.40
N GLU A 95 -0.80 -3.97 14.22
CA GLU A 95 -1.76 -4.45 13.24
C GLU A 95 -1.42 -5.84 12.68
N ALA A 96 -0.12 -6.14 12.51
CA ALA A 96 0.35 -7.46 12.08
C ALA A 96 0.06 -8.52 13.15
N VAL A 97 0.28 -8.20 14.42
CA VAL A 97 -0.05 -9.05 15.57
C VAL A 97 -1.56 -9.30 15.61
N LEU A 98 -2.39 -8.28 15.45
CA LEU A 98 -3.85 -8.45 15.41
C LEU A 98 -4.29 -9.32 14.23
N GLN A 99 -3.73 -9.13 13.04
CA GLN A 99 -4.03 -9.96 11.87
C GLN A 99 -3.79 -11.45 12.15
N LEU A 100 -2.66 -11.77 12.78
CA LEU A 100 -2.25 -13.15 13.05
C LEU A 100 -3.00 -13.76 14.24
N LEU A 101 -3.04 -13.06 15.37
CA LEU A 101 -3.46 -13.60 16.66
C LEU A 101 -4.96 -13.51 16.90
N LEU A 102 -5.65 -12.49 16.38
CA LEU A 102 -7.09 -12.40 16.61
C LEU A 102 -7.80 -13.61 16.00
N PRO A 103 -8.77 -14.22 16.71
CA PRO A 103 -9.58 -15.29 16.16
C PRO A 103 -10.47 -14.74 15.04
N GLY A 104 -10.86 -15.59 14.12
CA GLY A 104 -11.74 -15.20 13.04
C GLY A 104 -12.13 -16.40 12.20
N LYS A 105 -13.29 -16.30 11.55
CA LYS A 105 -13.79 -17.36 10.68
C LYS A 105 -12.89 -17.48 9.46
N ARG A 106 -12.64 -18.71 9.02
CA ARG A 106 -11.98 -18.97 7.74
C ARG A 106 -12.88 -18.47 6.61
N PHE A 107 -12.31 -17.71 5.69
CA PHE A 107 -13.00 -17.18 4.52
C PHE A 107 -12.19 -17.53 3.27
N GLU A 108 -12.85 -18.08 2.27
CA GLU A 108 -12.23 -18.42 0.98
C GLU A 108 -12.54 -17.31 -0.01
N GLY A 109 -11.50 -16.73 -0.60
CA GLY A 109 -11.64 -15.73 -1.64
C GLY A 109 -12.00 -16.35 -3.00
N PRO A 110 -12.16 -15.51 -4.03
CA PRO A 110 -12.45 -15.99 -5.38
C PRO A 110 -11.29 -16.82 -5.94
N ILE A 111 -11.62 -17.82 -6.76
CA ILE A 111 -10.64 -18.61 -7.51
C ILE A 111 -9.85 -17.67 -8.43
N SER A 112 -8.52 -17.72 -8.34
CA SER A 112 -7.65 -16.95 -9.21
C SER A 112 -7.63 -17.51 -10.65
N PRO A 113 -7.15 -16.74 -11.64
CA PRO A 113 -6.97 -17.24 -13.01
C PRO A 113 -6.08 -18.49 -13.11
N ALA A 114 -5.13 -18.66 -12.18
CA ALA A 114 -4.28 -19.85 -12.10
C ALA A 114 -4.90 -21.00 -11.29
N GLY A 115 -6.16 -20.86 -10.84
CA GLY A 115 -6.91 -21.89 -10.12
C GLY A 115 -6.70 -21.93 -8.61
N ASN A 116 -5.99 -20.95 -8.02
CA ASN A 116 -5.73 -20.93 -6.58
C ASN A 116 -6.89 -20.30 -5.81
N VAL A 117 -7.17 -20.81 -4.62
CA VAL A 117 -8.18 -20.25 -3.71
C VAL A 117 -7.48 -19.62 -2.51
N PRO A 118 -7.42 -18.28 -2.42
CA PRO A 118 -6.77 -17.63 -1.29
C PRO A 118 -7.65 -17.77 -0.04
N VAL A 119 -7.03 -18.22 1.04
CA VAL A 119 -7.72 -18.40 2.33
C VAL A 119 -7.34 -17.26 3.27
N TYR A 120 -8.34 -16.65 3.86
CA TYR A 120 -8.24 -15.52 4.76
C TYR A 120 -8.89 -15.79 6.11
N LYS A 121 -8.56 -14.95 7.09
CA LYS A 121 -9.21 -14.91 8.40
C LYS A 121 -10.08 -13.67 8.49
N ALA A 122 -11.39 -13.86 8.65
CA ALA A 122 -12.37 -12.79 8.78
C ALA A 122 -12.35 -12.20 10.20
N ASN A 123 -11.31 -11.43 10.52
CA ASN A 123 -11.14 -10.70 11.78
C ASN A 123 -10.98 -9.18 11.56
N GLY A 124 -11.50 -8.65 10.44
CA GLY A 124 -11.45 -7.23 10.06
C GLY A 124 -12.02 -6.31 11.13
N LEU A 125 -13.31 -6.46 11.41
CA LEU A 125 -14.05 -5.63 12.36
C LEU A 125 -13.54 -5.78 13.81
N GLN A 126 -13.12 -6.99 14.19
CA GLN A 126 -12.54 -7.23 15.51
C GLN A 126 -11.23 -6.47 15.69
N ALA A 127 -10.33 -6.52 14.70
CA ALA A 127 -9.10 -5.74 14.74
C ALA A 127 -9.40 -4.25 14.80
N TYR A 128 -10.33 -3.75 13.98
CA TYR A 128 -10.75 -2.36 14.00
C TYR A 128 -11.18 -1.89 15.40
N ALA A 129 -12.07 -2.64 16.05
CA ALA A 129 -12.53 -2.33 17.40
C ALA A 129 -11.38 -2.36 18.41
N VAL A 130 -10.53 -3.40 18.37
CA VAL A 130 -9.37 -3.54 19.26
C VAL A 130 -8.39 -2.39 19.06
N THR A 131 -8.10 -1.99 17.82
CA THR A 131 -7.22 -0.88 17.49
C THR A 131 -7.74 0.42 18.07
N LEU A 132 -9.00 0.77 17.84
CA LEU A 132 -9.58 2.03 18.36
C LEU A 132 -9.67 2.04 19.89
N ILE A 133 -10.13 0.95 20.50
CA ILE A 133 -10.21 0.84 21.96
C ILE A 133 -8.82 0.97 22.58
N THR A 134 -7.82 0.30 22.00
CA THR A 134 -6.43 0.39 22.48
C THR A 134 -5.91 1.81 22.29
N TYR A 135 -6.12 2.43 21.14
CA TYR A 135 -5.64 3.79 20.86
C TYR A 135 -6.23 4.83 21.80
N LEU A 136 -7.56 4.80 22.00
CA LEU A 136 -8.27 5.66 22.94
C LEU A 136 -7.90 5.36 24.39
N GLY A 137 -7.74 4.09 24.75
CA GLY A 137 -7.32 3.67 26.08
C GLY A 137 -5.92 4.19 26.41
N LEU A 138 -4.96 4.02 25.50
CA LEU A 138 -3.60 4.53 25.68
C LEU A 138 -3.57 6.06 25.87
N TRP A 139 -4.45 6.78 25.17
CA TRP A 139 -4.64 8.21 25.37
C TRP A 139 -5.27 8.54 26.72
N TRP A 140 -6.38 7.88 27.07
CA TRP A 140 -7.12 8.10 28.30
C TRP A 140 -6.27 7.86 29.56
N PHE A 141 -5.43 6.82 29.55
CA PHE A 141 -4.50 6.52 30.64
C PHE A 141 -3.19 7.33 30.57
N GLY A 142 -3.04 8.23 29.60
CA GLY A 142 -1.84 9.09 29.46
C GLY A 142 -0.56 8.34 29.07
N ILE A 143 -0.67 7.09 28.60
CA ILE A 143 0.48 6.24 28.22
C ILE A 143 1.04 6.69 26.86
N PHE A 144 0.16 7.12 25.95
CA PHE A 144 0.53 7.61 24.64
C PHE A 144 -0.22 8.90 24.34
N ASN A 145 0.45 9.87 23.72
CA ASN A 145 -0.18 11.10 23.27
C ASN A 145 -0.40 11.07 21.75
N PRO A 146 -1.64 10.86 21.27
CA PRO A 146 -1.97 10.85 19.84
C PRO A 146 -1.48 12.06 19.06
N ALA A 147 -1.39 13.24 19.71
CA ALA A 147 -0.95 14.46 19.06
C ALA A 147 0.43 14.34 18.39
N ILE A 148 1.31 13.45 18.88
CA ILE A 148 2.62 13.20 18.25
C ILE A 148 2.49 12.75 16.79
N VAL A 149 1.43 12.00 16.45
CA VAL A 149 1.19 11.54 15.08
C VAL A 149 0.82 12.70 14.17
N TYR A 150 0.03 13.66 14.67
CA TYR A 150 -0.28 14.89 13.95
C TYR A 150 0.96 15.77 13.78
N ASP A 151 1.74 15.94 14.85
CA ASP A 151 2.90 16.84 14.86
C ASP A 151 4.02 16.36 13.92
N HIS A 152 4.14 15.04 13.73
CA HIS A 152 5.13 14.44 12.83
C HIS A 152 4.51 13.94 11.51
N LEU A 153 3.31 14.40 11.14
CA LEU A 153 2.57 13.84 10.00
C LEU A 153 3.32 13.96 8.67
N GLY A 154 3.98 15.10 8.43
CA GLY A 154 4.80 15.31 7.22
C GLY A 154 5.97 14.33 7.12
N GLU A 155 6.66 14.09 8.25
CA GLU A 155 7.75 13.13 8.33
C GLU A 155 7.26 11.69 8.14
N ILE A 156 6.06 11.36 8.63
CA ILE A 156 5.39 10.07 8.42
C ILE A 156 5.07 9.87 6.94
N TYR A 157 4.49 10.86 6.25
CA TYR A 157 4.22 10.75 4.82
C TYR A 157 5.50 10.56 4.00
N SER A 158 6.55 11.32 4.32
CA SER A 158 7.85 11.15 3.69
C SER A 158 8.41 9.75 3.92
N ALA A 159 8.44 9.27 5.17
CA ALA A 159 8.89 7.93 5.52
C ALA A 159 8.07 6.83 4.81
N LEU A 160 6.75 6.98 4.71
CA LEU A 160 5.87 6.04 4.00
C LEU A 160 6.13 6.04 2.49
N VAL A 161 6.37 7.20 1.87
CA VAL A 161 6.73 7.29 0.45
C VAL A 161 8.01 6.50 0.20
N PHE A 162 9.10 6.83 0.90
CA PHE A 162 10.39 6.13 0.72
C PHE A 162 10.27 4.64 1.08
N GLY A 163 9.58 4.34 2.18
CA GLY A 163 9.31 2.99 2.63
C GLY A 163 8.53 2.16 1.61
N SER A 164 7.53 2.74 0.95
CA SER A 164 6.75 2.05 -0.08
C SER A 164 7.58 1.69 -1.30
N PHE A 165 8.51 2.55 -1.74
CA PHE A 165 9.39 2.22 -2.85
C PHE A 165 10.32 1.05 -2.49
N VAL A 166 10.94 1.10 -1.31
CA VAL A 166 11.77 0.00 -0.81
C VAL A 166 10.95 -1.28 -0.67
N PHE A 167 9.72 -1.18 -0.17
CA PHE A 167 8.83 -2.32 -0.01
C PHE A 167 8.40 -2.91 -1.35
N CYS A 168 8.09 -2.09 -2.36
CA CYS A 168 7.77 -2.56 -3.70
C CYS A 168 8.97 -3.24 -4.36
N ILE A 169 10.20 -2.74 -4.16
CA ILE A 169 11.43 -3.42 -4.61
C ILE A 169 11.55 -4.79 -3.94
N PHE A 170 11.30 -4.87 -2.63
CA PHE A 170 11.29 -6.14 -1.92
C PHE A 170 10.26 -7.10 -2.50
N LEU A 171 9.02 -6.66 -2.76
CA LEU A 171 7.97 -7.50 -3.34
C LEU A 171 8.31 -7.96 -4.77
N TYR A 172 8.95 -7.09 -5.56
CA TYR A 172 9.44 -7.43 -6.88
C TYR A 172 10.49 -8.56 -6.81
N ILE A 173 11.52 -8.41 -5.98
CA ILE A 173 12.56 -9.43 -5.78
C ILE A 173 11.96 -10.73 -5.25
N LYS A 174 11.07 -10.63 -4.26
CA LYS A 174 10.40 -11.77 -3.65
C LYS A 174 9.58 -12.55 -4.70
N GLY A 175 8.85 -11.86 -5.58
CA GLY A 175 8.08 -12.51 -6.65
C GLY A 175 8.93 -13.33 -7.62
N HIS A 176 10.18 -12.93 -7.84
CA HIS A 176 11.16 -13.67 -8.67
C HIS A 176 11.81 -14.84 -7.92
N VAL A 177 12.21 -14.63 -6.67
CA VAL A 177 13.03 -15.59 -5.92
C VAL A 177 12.21 -16.60 -5.12
N PHE A 178 11.09 -16.17 -4.54
CA PHE A 178 10.27 -16.97 -3.65
C PHE A 178 8.76 -16.66 -3.81
N PRO A 179 8.17 -17.07 -4.95
CA PRO A 179 6.74 -16.85 -5.22
C PRO A 179 5.86 -17.64 -4.23
N SER A 180 4.76 -17.04 -3.76
CA SER A 180 3.85 -17.66 -2.79
C SER A 180 2.90 -18.68 -3.40
N SER A 181 2.57 -18.54 -4.69
CA SER A 181 1.68 -19.42 -5.44
C SER A 181 2.00 -19.37 -6.94
N SER A 182 1.28 -20.15 -7.74
CA SER A 182 1.33 -20.06 -9.20
C SER A 182 0.69 -18.77 -9.76
N ASP A 183 0.15 -17.88 -8.91
CA ASP A 183 -0.30 -16.53 -9.29
C ASP A 183 0.84 -15.51 -9.32
N SER A 184 2.08 -15.98 -9.47
CA SER A 184 3.25 -15.14 -9.71
C SER A 184 3.59 -15.16 -11.21
N GLY A 185 3.91 -14.00 -11.78
CA GLY A 185 4.32 -13.91 -13.17
C GLY A 185 5.03 -12.60 -13.49
N SER A 186 5.90 -12.65 -14.50
CA SER A 186 6.57 -11.47 -15.06
C SER A 186 6.02 -11.17 -16.45
N SER A 187 5.86 -9.90 -16.76
CA SER A 187 5.60 -9.40 -18.11
C SER A 187 6.86 -9.34 -18.99
N GLY A 188 8.04 -9.59 -18.42
CA GLY A 188 9.33 -9.37 -19.06
C GLY A 188 9.79 -7.90 -19.06
N ASN A 189 8.96 -6.98 -18.55
CA ASN A 189 9.29 -5.56 -18.45
C ASN A 189 9.31 -5.13 -16.98
N VAL A 190 10.48 -4.64 -16.54
CA VAL A 190 10.72 -4.21 -15.15
C VAL A 190 9.76 -3.11 -14.69
N ILE A 191 9.39 -2.16 -15.56
CA ILE A 191 8.50 -1.04 -15.21
C ILE A 191 7.09 -1.56 -14.91
N ILE A 192 6.57 -2.45 -15.76
CA ILE A 192 5.23 -3.04 -15.57
C ILE A 192 5.22 -3.92 -14.33
N ASP A 193 6.23 -4.79 -14.18
CA ASP A 193 6.31 -5.71 -13.06
C ASP A 193 6.48 -4.98 -11.72
N PHE A 194 7.19 -3.85 -11.71
CA PHE A 194 7.31 -2.99 -10.53
C PHE A 194 5.99 -2.27 -10.22
N TYR A 195 5.33 -1.72 -11.24
CA TYR A 195 4.10 -0.95 -11.08
C TYR A 195 2.91 -1.82 -10.64
N TRP A 196 2.72 -2.97 -11.28
CA TRP A 196 1.57 -3.84 -11.05
C TRP A 196 1.84 -4.91 -9.99
N GLY A 197 3.11 -5.28 -9.80
CA GLY A 197 3.53 -6.36 -8.92
C GLY A 197 3.55 -7.72 -9.62
N MET A 198 4.41 -8.59 -9.10
CA MET A 198 4.64 -9.95 -9.64
C MET A 198 3.62 -10.97 -9.13
N GLU A 199 3.17 -10.83 -7.88
CA GLU A 199 2.28 -11.79 -7.22
C GLU A 199 0.89 -11.21 -6.99
N LEU A 200 -0.15 -11.96 -7.32
CA LEU A 200 -1.53 -11.53 -7.03
C LEU A 200 -1.84 -11.54 -5.53
N TYR A 201 -1.33 -12.53 -4.77
CA TYR A 201 -1.54 -12.65 -3.32
C TYR A 201 -0.22 -12.94 -2.62
N PRO A 202 0.67 -11.94 -2.47
CA PRO A 202 1.96 -12.13 -1.85
C PRO A 202 1.78 -12.49 -0.36
N ARG A 203 2.42 -13.58 0.07
CA ARG A 203 2.41 -14.04 1.47
C ARG A 203 3.80 -14.10 2.08
N ILE A 204 3.85 -13.93 3.40
CA ILE A 204 5.01 -14.28 4.23
C ILE A 204 4.61 -15.52 5.03
N GLY A 205 5.23 -16.66 4.71
CA GLY A 205 4.79 -17.96 5.22
C GLY A 205 3.35 -18.29 4.80
N LYS A 206 2.67 -19.13 5.59
CA LYS A 206 1.32 -19.64 5.25
C LYS A 206 0.18 -18.69 5.64
N TYR A 207 0.38 -17.90 6.69
CA TYR A 207 -0.70 -17.22 7.41
C TYR A 207 -0.73 -15.70 7.22
N PHE A 208 0.37 -15.08 6.77
CA PHE A 208 0.46 -13.64 6.63
C PHE A 208 0.31 -13.22 5.18
N ASP A 209 -0.87 -12.71 4.84
CA ASP A 209 -1.14 -12.11 3.53
C ASP A 209 -0.77 -10.63 3.54
N ILE A 210 0.16 -10.26 2.67
CA ILE A 210 0.72 -8.89 2.61
C ILE A 210 -0.33 -7.92 2.07
N LYS A 211 -1.12 -8.32 1.06
CA LYS A 211 -2.13 -7.45 0.45
C LYS A 211 -3.24 -7.10 1.45
N VAL A 212 -3.70 -8.09 2.23
CA VAL A 212 -4.64 -7.86 3.34
C VAL A 212 -4.02 -6.98 4.41
N PHE A 213 -2.76 -7.21 4.77
CA PHE A 213 -2.08 -6.41 5.77
C PHE A 213 -1.97 -4.94 5.34
N THR A 214 -1.42 -4.65 4.17
CA THR A 214 -1.17 -3.27 3.73
C THR A 214 -2.47 -2.50 3.51
N ASN A 215 -3.46 -3.12 2.85
CA ASN A 215 -4.68 -2.41 2.51
C ASN A 215 -5.65 -2.35 3.70
N CYS A 216 -5.95 -3.49 4.31
CA CYS A 216 -7.03 -3.56 5.29
C CYS A 216 -6.58 -3.29 6.72
N ARG A 217 -5.35 -3.66 7.10
CA ARG A 217 -4.86 -3.47 8.48
C ARG A 217 -4.09 -2.18 8.60
N PHE A 218 -2.98 -2.07 7.90
CA PHE A 218 -2.15 -0.90 7.97
C PHE A 218 -2.88 0.34 7.40
N GLY A 219 -3.42 0.25 6.17
CA GLY A 219 -4.09 1.38 5.51
C GLY A 219 -5.41 1.80 6.16
N MET A 220 -6.43 0.94 6.09
CA MET A 220 -7.77 1.30 6.56
C MET A 220 -7.84 1.59 8.07
N MET A 221 -7.05 0.91 8.91
CA MET A 221 -7.04 1.21 10.35
C MET A 221 -6.34 2.55 10.63
N SER A 222 -5.30 2.90 9.86
CA SER A 222 -4.66 4.22 9.96
C SER A 222 -5.67 5.35 9.71
N TRP A 223 -6.58 5.21 8.74
CA TRP A 223 -7.61 6.23 8.50
C TRP A 223 -8.46 6.52 9.73
N ALA A 224 -8.91 5.49 10.43
CA ALA A 224 -9.72 5.66 11.63
C ALA A 224 -8.92 6.25 12.80
N VAL A 225 -7.68 5.78 12.99
CA VAL A 225 -6.78 6.30 14.02
C VAL A 225 -6.41 7.77 13.76
N LEU A 226 -6.16 8.14 12.51
CA LEU A 226 -5.88 9.53 12.13
C LEU A 226 -7.07 10.43 12.40
N ALA A 227 -8.30 10.01 12.06
CA ALA A 227 -9.51 10.79 12.37
C ALA A 227 -9.62 11.11 13.87
N VAL A 228 -9.41 10.11 14.73
CA VAL A 228 -9.40 10.29 16.18
C VAL A 228 -8.25 11.21 16.62
N THR A 229 -7.07 11.05 16.02
CA THR A 229 -5.90 11.90 16.29
C THR A 229 -6.19 13.37 16.03
N TYR A 230 -6.82 13.69 14.90
CA TYR A 230 -7.21 15.06 14.56
C TYR A 230 -8.20 15.63 15.60
N CYS A 231 -9.20 14.86 16.01
CA CYS A 231 -10.14 15.30 17.05
C CYS A 231 -9.43 15.59 18.38
N ILE A 232 -8.55 14.70 18.83
CA ILE A 232 -7.78 14.88 20.07
C ILE A 232 -6.87 16.10 19.98
N LYS A 233 -6.19 16.30 18.84
CA LYS A 233 -5.35 17.47 18.62
C LYS A 233 -6.17 18.75 18.66
N GLN A 234 -7.34 18.77 18.04
CA GLN A 234 -8.23 19.93 18.03
C GLN A 234 -8.68 20.31 19.44
N VAL A 235 -9.10 19.35 20.26
CA VAL A 235 -9.50 19.60 21.67
C VAL A 235 -8.35 20.18 22.50
N ARG A 236 -7.10 19.90 22.14
CA ARG A 236 -5.93 20.42 22.85
C ARG A 236 -5.54 21.84 22.44
N ILE A 237 -5.89 22.26 21.21
CA ILE A 237 -5.58 23.60 20.69
C ILE A 237 -6.66 24.61 21.10
N LEU A 238 -7.90 24.15 21.28
CA LEU A 238 -9.01 24.93 21.84
C LEU A 238 -8.83 25.15 23.36
#